data_AF-A0A7X4WEE3-F1
#
_entry.id   AF-A0A7X4WEE3-F1
#
_cell.length_a   1.000
_cell.length_b   1.000
_cell.length_c   1.000
_cell.angle_alpha   90.00
_cell.angle_beta   90.00
_cell.angle_gamma   90.00
#
_symmetry.space_group_name_H-M   'P 1'
#
loop_
_entity.id
_entity.type
_entity.pdbx_description
1 polymer ?
#
loop_
_entity_poly.entity_id
_entity_poly.type
_entity_poly.pdbx_seq_one_letter_code
_entity_poly.pdbx_strand_id
1 'polypeptide(L)'
;MIGNLSLSKNVQFYELNKSLTKKSIEDTFKEISKERVGNYLLNEPKRNYTTASGNQVVYSIVAYKIEAEPSFLAGTSVKEQKYAYLLLIECDDALAILKKYVDSPEKHFSSFIDEFDYQKFCHFHGDKSPEYERVTMKNMSISNAVIRS
;
A
#
# COMPACT_ATOMS: atom_id res chain seq x y z
N MET A 1 1.77 14.22 11.32
CA MET A 1 0.91 13.11 10.85
C MET A 1 1.73 11.97 10.24
N ILE A 2 2.59 12.21 9.25
CA ILE A 2 3.45 11.15 8.68
C ILE A 2 4.39 10.49 9.71
N GLY A 3 4.89 11.27 10.68
CA GLY A 3 5.75 10.75 11.76
C GLY A 3 5.06 9.79 12.76
N ASN A 4 3.74 9.61 12.68
CA ASN A 4 3.00 8.66 13.52
C ASN A 4 2.56 7.42 12.73
N LEU A 5 3.00 7.23 11.48
CA LEU A 5 2.64 6.05 10.70
C LEU A 5 3.42 4.81 11.18
N SER A 6 2.68 3.87 11.75
CA SER A 6 3.12 2.47 11.87
C SER A 6 2.75 1.73 10.59
N LEU A 7 3.67 1.74 9.61
CA LEU A 7 3.47 1.10 8.31
C LEU A 7 3.38 -0.42 8.47
N SER A 8 2.40 -1.06 7.80
CA SER A 8 2.34 -2.53 7.71
C SER A 8 3.44 -3.06 6.78
N LYS A 9 3.90 -4.31 6.98
CA LYS A 9 4.93 -4.99 6.17
C LYS A 9 4.67 -5.11 4.65
N ASN A 10 3.57 -4.56 4.12
CA ASN A 10 3.14 -4.72 2.73
C ASN A 10 3.46 -3.48 1.88
N VAL A 11 4.70 -3.00 1.90
CA VAL A 11 5.15 -1.90 1.04
C VAL A 11 5.50 -2.48 -0.34
N GLN A 12 5.02 -1.85 -1.39
CA GLN A 12 5.41 -2.17 -2.77
C GLN A 12 6.30 -1.04 -3.30
N PHE A 13 7.44 -1.40 -3.89
CA PHE A 13 8.41 -0.45 -4.43
C PHE A 13 8.46 -0.54 -5.95
N TYR A 14 8.52 0.62 -6.60
CA TYR A 14 8.61 0.76 -8.06
C TYR A 14 9.67 1.79 -8.43
N GLU A 15 10.27 1.61 -9.60
CA GLU A 15 11.15 2.61 -10.21
C GLU A 15 10.28 3.73 -10.78
N LEU A 16 10.60 4.98 -10.44
CA LEU A 16 9.83 6.16 -10.80
C LEU A 16 10.53 6.88 -11.96
N ASN A 17 10.09 6.58 -13.18
CA ASN A 17 10.62 7.20 -14.40
C ASN A 17 10.29 8.70 -14.50
N LYS A 18 9.17 9.10 -13.91
CA LYS A 18 8.71 10.49 -13.87
C LYS A 18 7.87 10.73 -12.63
N SER A 19 8.03 11.89 -12.00
CA SER A 19 7.23 12.28 -10.83
C SER A 19 5.73 12.24 -11.15
N LEU A 20 4.95 11.75 -10.18
CA LEU A 20 3.51 11.65 -10.29
C LEU A 20 2.90 13.04 -10.38
N THR A 21 2.04 13.30 -11.37
CA THR A 21 1.37 14.60 -11.43
C THR A 21 0.33 14.73 -10.32
N LYS A 22 0.12 15.94 -9.79
CA LYS A 22 -0.95 16.18 -8.80
C LYS A 22 -2.31 15.73 -9.33
N LYS A 23 -2.58 15.97 -10.62
CA LYS A 23 -3.82 15.56 -11.30
C LYS A 23 -3.98 14.04 -11.33
N SER A 24 -2.96 13.28 -11.73
CA SER A 24 -3.04 11.82 -11.75
C SER A 24 -3.28 11.23 -10.36
N ILE A 25 -2.68 11.82 -9.32
CA ILE A 25 -2.92 11.43 -7.92
C ILE A 25 -4.38 11.71 -7.53
N GLU A 26 -4.88 12.91 -7.79
CA GLU A 26 -6.26 13.29 -7.45
C GLU A 26 -7.31 12.47 -8.20
N ASP A 27 -7.08 12.19 -9.48
CA ASP A 27 -7.98 11.37 -10.29
C ASP A 27 -7.97 9.92 -9.79
N THR A 28 -6.81 9.38 -9.42
CA THR A 28 -6.70 8.06 -8.79
C THR A 28 -7.42 8.02 -7.44
N PHE A 29 -7.24 9.03 -6.58
CA PHE A 29 -7.90 9.11 -5.28
C PHE A 29 -9.43 9.13 -5.41
N LYS A 30 -9.96 9.84 -6.42
CA LYS A 30 -11.39 9.83 -6.73
C LYS A 30 -11.85 8.46 -7.20
N GLU A 31 -11.09 7.81 -8.08
CA GLU A 31 -11.42 6.51 -8.66
C GLU A 31 -11.50 5.41 -7.59
N ILE A 32 -10.46 5.26 -6.78
CA ILE A 32 -10.39 4.20 -5.75
C ILE A 32 -11.39 4.40 -4.61
N SER A 33 -11.85 5.64 -4.40
CA SER A 33 -12.76 6.00 -3.32
C SER A 33 -14.21 6.22 -3.79
N LYS A 34 -14.56 5.74 -4.99
CA LYS A 34 -15.93 5.84 -5.53
C LYS A 34 -17.00 5.29 -4.59
N GLU A 35 -16.69 4.17 -3.92
CA GLU A 35 -17.60 3.49 -3.00
C GLU A 35 -17.51 4.00 -1.55
N ARG A 36 -16.82 5.13 -1.33
CA ARG A 36 -16.67 5.65 0.04
C ARG A 36 -18.01 6.02 0.65
N VAL A 37 -18.10 5.81 1.95
CA VAL A 37 -19.23 6.25 2.78
C VAL A 37 -18.87 7.57 3.46
N GLY A 38 -19.56 8.64 3.06
CA GLY A 38 -19.35 9.98 3.60
C GLY A 38 -18.14 10.71 3.01
N ASN A 39 -17.51 11.55 3.83
CA ASN A 39 -16.37 12.36 3.44
C ASN A 39 -15.05 11.60 3.58
N TYR A 40 -14.01 12.09 2.90
CA TYR A 40 -12.65 11.63 3.17
C TYR A 40 -12.27 11.89 4.63
N LEU A 41 -11.58 10.93 5.23
CA LEU A 41 -10.98 11.07 6.56
C LEU A 41 -9.66 11.82 6.47
N LEU A 42 -8.93 11.59 5.38
CA LEU A 42 -7.71 12.28 5.02
C LEU A 42 -7.63 12.37 3.50
N ASN A 43 -7.23 13.52 2.97
CA ASN A 43 -7.02 13.73 1.55
C ASN A 43 -5.95 14.81 1.34
N GLU A 44 -4.70 14.37 1.20
CA GLU A 44 -3.54 15.22 1.03
C GLU A 44 -2.77 14.80 -0.23
N PRO A 45 -3.12 15.34 -1.40
CA PRO A 45 -2.38 15.05 -2.62
C PRO A 45 -1.09 15.88 -2.67
N LYS A 46 0.03 15.21 -2.94
CA LYS A 46 1.35 15.77 -3.27
C LYS A 46 1.88 16.81 -2.28
N ARG A 47 2.18 16.36 -1.05
CA ARG A 47 2.79 17.16 0.02
C ARG A 47 4.29 16.91 0.11
N ASN A 48 5.05 18.00 0.18
CA ASN A 48 6.48 17.92 0.48
C ASN A 48 6.68 17.69 1.97
N TYR A 49 7.65 16.86 2.33
CA TYR A 49 8.05 16.58 3.69
C TYR A 49 9.55 16.39 3.76
N THR A 50 10.18 16.95 4.80
CA THR A 50 11.59 16.71 5.08
C THR A 50 11.67 15.71 6.22
N THR A 51 12.35 14.58 5.99
CA THR A 51 12.54 13.54 7.02
C THR A 51 13.42 14.06 8.15
N ALA A 52 13.42 13.37 9.29
CA ALA A 52 14.32 13.68 10.40
C ALA A 52 15.82 13.57 10.01
N SER A 53 16.14 12.79 8.97
CA SER A 53 17.48 12.68 8.39
C SER A 53 17.82 13.78 7.36
N GLY A 54 16.90 14.72 7.09
CA GLY A 54 17.09 15.83 6.15
C GLY A 54 16.75 15.51 4.69
N ASN A 55 16.24 14.32 4.39
CA ASN A 55 15.88 13.93 3.03
C ASN A 55 14.54 14.57 2.63
N GLN A 56 14.45 15.05 1.39
CA GLN A 56 13.19 15.56 0.84
C GLN A 56 12.39 14.41 0.25
N VAL A 57 11.16 14.24 0.71
CA VAL A 57 10.21 13.26 0.19
C VAL A 57 8.91 13.95 -0.17
N VAL A 58 8.26 13.44 -1.21
CA VAL A 58 6.92 13.89 -1.58
C VAL A 58 5.95 12.76 -1.25
N TYR A 59 4.98 13.03 -0.39
CA TYR A 59 3.97 12.04 -0.03
C TYR A 59 2.59 12.45 -0.51
N SER A 60 1.76 11.47 -0.83
CA SER A 60 0.35 11.66 -1.11
C SER A 60 -0.45 10.62 -0.36
N ILE A 61 -1.48 11.04 0.37
CA ILE A 61 -2.28 10.12 1.19
C ILE A 61 -3.76 10.41 1.07
N VAL A 62 -4.55 9.34 0.98
CA VAL A 62 -6.00 9.37 1.09
C VAL A 62 -6.47 8.26 2.02
N ALA A 63 -7.42 8.59 2.88
CA ALA A 63 -8.09 7.64 3.76
C ALA A 63 -9.59 7.89 3.76
N TYR A 64 -10.37 6.82 3.73
CA TYR A 64 -11.83 6.88 3.63
C TYR A 64 -12.48 5.65 4.24
N LYS A 65 -13.78 5.77 4.52
CA LYS A 65 -14.60 4.68 5.04
C LYS A 65 -15.28 3.95 3.89
N ILE A 66 -15.37 2.63 3.97
CA ILE A 66 -16.15 1.79 3.06
C ILE A 66 -17.09 0.91 3.88
N GLU A 67 -18.20 0.51 3.27
CA GLU A 67 -19.13 -0.49 3.81
C GLU A 67 -19.21 -1.68 2.86
N ALA A 68 -18.87 -2.85 3.35
CA ALA A 68 -18.91 -4.09 2.58
C ALA A 68 -19.42 -5.23 3.46
N GLU A 69 -19.90 -6.30 2.84
CA GLU A 69 -20.15 -7.54 3.58
C GLU A 69 -18.84 -8.00 4.25
N PRO A 70 -18.88 -8.48 5.52
CA PRO A 70 -17.71 -9.09 6.13
C PRO A 70 -17.20 -10.22 5.24
N SER A 71 -15.88 -10.31 5.02
CA SER A 71 -15.32 -11.26 4.03
C SER A 71 -15.51 -12.74 4.40
N PHE A 72 -15.93 -13.03 5.62
CA PHE A 72 -16.24 -14.37 6.11
C PHE A 72 -17.74 -14.71 6.03
N LEU A 73 -18.58 -13.78 5.57
CA LEU A 73 -20.00 -13.97 5.29
C LEU A 73 -20.26 -13.82 3.79
N ALA A 74 -21.30 -14.49 3.29
CA ALA A 74 -21.74 -14.37 1.91
C ALA A 74 -23.27 -14.36 1.84
N GLY A 75 -23.84 -13.37 1.14
CA GLY A 75 -25.27 -13.30 0.86
C GLY A 75 -26.12 -12.80 2.04
N THR A 76 -25.50 -12.17 3.03
CA THR A 76 -26.17 -11.58 4.19
C THR A 76 -26.38 -10.08 4.00
N SER A 77 -27.31 -9.49 4.76
CA SER A 77 -27.50 -8.03 4.82
C SER A 77 -26.55 -7.33 5.80
N VAL A 78 -25.67 -8.09 6.46
CA VAL A 78 -24.74 -7.55 7.46
C VAL A 78 -23.65 -6.75 6.76
N LYS A 79 -23.44 -5.52 7.21
CA LYS A 79 -22.39 -4.64 6.69
C LYS A 79 -21.32 -4.41 7.74
N GLU A 80 -20.06 -4.65 7.36
CA GLU A 80 -18.88 -4.22 8.11
C GLU A 80 -18.44 -2.84 7.63
N GLN A 81 -18.10 -1.99 8.59
CA GLN A 81 -17.47 -0.70 8.31
C GLN A 81 -15.96 -0.87 8.34
N LYS A 82 -15.30 -0.63 7.19
CA LYS A 82 -13.85 -0.74 7.05
C LYS A 82 -13.25 0.63 6.74
N TYR A 83 -11.97 0.76 7.06
CA TYR A 83 -11.17 1.95 6.79
C TYR A 83 -10.10 1.62 5.75
N ALA A 84 -10.22 2.22 4.58
CA ALA A 84 -9.30 2.07 3.48
C ALA A 84 -8.31 3.24 3.45
N TYR A 85 -7.09 2.98 2.99
CA TYR A 85 -6.11 4.03 2.72
C TYR A 85 -5.18 3.66 1.56
N LEU A 86 -4.67 4.70 0.92
CA LEU A 86 -3.55 4.65 -0.03
C LEU A 86 -2.55 5.74 0.36
N LEU A 87 -1.29 5.36 0.49
CA LEU A 87 -0.15 6.24 0.72
C LEU A 87 0.89 5.99 -0.38
N LEU A 88 1.28 7.07 -1.03
CA LEU A 88 2.32 7.13 -2.05
C LEU A 88 3.47 7.96 -1.48
N ILE A 89 4.69 7.48 -1.59
CA ILE A 89 5.90 8.20 -1.19
C ILE A 89 6.87 8.20 -2.36
N GLU A 90 7.09 9.36 -2.95
CA GLU A 90 8.13 9.61 -3.94
C GLU A 90 9.41 10.04 -3.20
N CYS A 91 10.50 9.30 -3.41
CA CYS A 91 11.83 9.64 -2.91
C CYS A 91 12.82 9.37 -4.05
N ASP A 92 13.47 10.41 -4.55
CA ASP A 92 14.36 10.36 -5.72
C ASP A 92 13.70 9.66 -6.93
N ASP A 93 14.24 8.52 -7.36
CA ASP A 93 13.78 7.68 -8.47
C ASP A 93 12.95 6.48 -7.99
N ALA A 94 12.48 6.49 -6.75
CA ALA A 94 11.67 5.41 -6.18
C ALA A 94 10.27 5.89 -5.78
N LEU A 95 9.28 5.02 -6.02
CA LEU A 95 7.93 5.14 -5.49
C LEU A 95 7.64 3.99 -4.54
N ALA A 96 7.32 4.32 -3.29
CA ALA A 96 6.75 3.38 -2.34
C ALA A 96 5.23 3.53 -2.28
N ILE A 97 4.51 2.43 -2.45
CA ILE A 97 3.06 2.34 -2.35
C ILE A 97 2.68 1.51 -1.13
N LEU A 98 1.87 2.08 -0.26
CA LEU A 98 1.24 1.39 0.86
C LEU A 98 -0.26 1.51 0.77
N LYS A 99 -0.96 0.40 1.00
CA LYS A 99 -2.40 0.36 0.83
C LYS A 99 -3.08 -0.59 1.81
N LYS A 100 -4.35 -0.31 2.09
CA LYS A 100 -5.26 -1.21 2.81
C LYS A 100 -6.65 -1.10 2.23
N TYR A 101 -7.25 -2.23 1.87
CA TYR A 101 -8.56 -2.32 1.21
C TYR A 101 -8.66 -1.44 -0.05
N VAL A 102 -7.58 -1.37 -0.82
CA VAL A 102 -7.51 -0.72 -2.14
C VAL A 102 -6.94 -1.73 -3.12
N ASP A 103 -7.66 -1.97 -4.21
CA ASP A 103 -7.26 -2.93 -5.23
C ASP A 103 -6.37 -2.26 -6.27
N SER A 104 -5.23 -2.90 -6.52
CA SER A 104 -4.23 -2.54 -7.53
C SER A 104 -4.07 -1.04 -7.90
N PRO A 105 -3.73 -0.16 -6.94
CA PRO A 105 -3.53 1.27 -7.21
C PRO A 105 -2.38 1.54 -8.20
N GLU A 106 -1.39 0.65 -8.28
CA GLU A 106 -0.25 0.72 -9.21
C GLU A 106 -0.68 0.81 -10.68
N LYS A 107 -1.84 0.22 -11.05
CA LYS A 107 -2.34 0.24 -12.43
C LYS A 107 -2.65 1.64 -12.93
N HIS A 108 -3.04 2.55 -12.04
CA HIS A 108 -3.30 3.95 -12.38
C HIS A 108 -2.01 4.75 -12.63
N PHE A 109 -0.87 4.21 -12.23
CA PHE A 109 0.44 4.84 -12.35
C PHE A 109 1.37 4.11 -13.33
N SER A 110 0.88 3.12 -14.08
CA SER A 110 1.67 2.30 -15.02
C SER A 110 2.47 3.11 -16.04
N SER A 111 2.00 4.30 -16.41
CA SER A 111 2.75 5.19 -17.32
C SER A 111 3.92 5.90 -16.64
N PHE A 112 3.98 5.94 -15.31
CA PHE A 112 4.95 6.67 -14.47
C PHE A 112 5.98 5.76 -13.80
N ILE A 113 5.63 4.50 -13.64
CA ILE A 113 6.39 3.54 -12.85
C ILE A 113 6.79 2.34 -13.69
N ASP A 114 7.96 1.79 -13.41
CA ASP A 114 8.40 0.49 -13.88
C ASP A 114 8.64 -0.46 -12.70
N GLU A 115 8.62 -1.76 -12.99
CA GLU A 115 9.07 -2.75 -12.02
C GLU A 115 10.59 -2.68 -11.90
N PHE A 116 11.09 -2.72 -10.67
CA PHE A 116 12.52 -2.88 -10.49
C PHE A 116 12.97 -4.22 -11.08
N ASP A 117 13.98 -4.18 -11.95
CA ASP A 117 14.57 -5.38 -12.51
C ASP A 117 15.12 -6.26 -11.38
N TYR A 118 14.52 -7.43 -11.20
CA TYR A 118 14.89 -8.41 -10.18
C TYR A 118 16.38 -8.81 -10.30
N GLN A 119 16.96 -8.73 -11.50
CA GLN A 119 18.39 -8.99 -11.71
C GLN A 119 19.28 -7.95 -11.03
N LYS A 120 18.88 -6.69 -10.94
CA LYS A 120 19.65 -5.66 -10.22
C LYS A 120 19.67 -5.95 -8.72
N PHE A 121 18.53 -6.37 -8.14
CA PHE A 121 18.45 -6.73 -6.72
C PHE A 121 19.35 -7.92 -6.32
N CYS A 122 19.45 -8.96 -7.17
CA CYS A 122 20.34 -10.09 -6.91
C CYS A 122 21.83 -9.69 -6.89
N HIS A 123 22.22 -8.63 -7.60
CA HIS A 123 23.60 -8.14 -7.62
C HIS A 123 23.89 -7.09 -6.54
N PHE A 124 22.86 -6.53 -5.88
CA PHE A 124 23.04 -5.45 -4.91
C PHE A 124 23.81 -5.88 -3.65
N HIS A 125 23.87 -7.18 -3.31
CA HIS A 125 24.70 -7.67 -2.19
C HIS A 125 25.09 -9.16 -2.33
N GLY A 126 25.93 -9.50 -3.32
CA GLY A 126 26.62 -10.79 -3.33
C GLY A 126 27.66 -10.96 -2.20
N ASP A 127 28.15 -9.84 -1.64
CA ASP A 127 29.29 -9.80 -0.70
C ASP A 127 28.95 -9.42 0.75
N LYS A 128 27.67 -9.17 1.09
CA LYS A 128 27.27 -8.75 2.46
C LYS A 128 26.06 -9.51 3.01
N SER A 129 26.12 -10.84 2.98
CA SER A 129 25.17 -11.72 3.70
C SER A 129 23.70 -11.24 3.62
N PRO A 130 23.09 -11.22 2.42
CA PRO A 130 21.71 -10.77 2.26
C PRO A 130 20.77 -11.62 3.13
N GLU A 131 20.04 -10.99 4.05
CA GLU A 131 18.99 -11.65 4.83
C GLU A 131 17.73 -11.76 3.96
N TYR A 132 17.44 -12.97 3.49
CA TYR A 132 16.22 -13.28 2.77
C TYR A 132 15.11 -13.66 3.78
N GLU A 133 14.12 -12.78 4.01
CA GLU A 133 12.95 -13.11 4.84
C GLU A 133 11.96 -13.96 4.02
N ARG A 134 11.79 -15.22 4.41
CA ARG A 134 10.84 -16.15 3.77
C ARG A 134 9.40 -15.71 4.01
N VAL A 135 8.65 -15.42 2.93
CA VAL A 135 7.20 -15.25 2.97
C VAL A 135 6.57 -16.56 3.45
N THR A 136 6.12 -16.57 4.69
CA THR A 136 5.38 -17.71 5.24
C THR A 136 3.90 -17.47 4.96
N MET A 137 3.30 -18.26 4.07
CA MET A 137 1.85 -18.37 4.01
C MET A 137 1.37 -18.73 5.41
N LYS A 138 0.38 -18.00 5.95
CA LYS A 138 -0.29 -18.44 7.18
C LYS A 138 -0.83 -19.83 6.92
N ASN A 139 -0.15 -20.84 7.48
CA ASN A 139 -0.73 -22.15 7.68
C ASN A 139 -2.02 -21.90 8.46
N MET A 140 -3.18 -22.11 7.83
CA MET A 140 -4.32 -22.58 8.60
C MET A 140 -3.80 -23.80 9.36
N SER A 141 -3.76 -23.74 10.69
CA SER A 141 -3.61 -24.95 11.47
C SER A 141 -4.78 -25.84 11.09
N ILE A 142 -4.51 -26.91 10.34
CA ILE A 142 -5.38 -28.08 10.40
C ILE A 142 -5.16 -28.60 11.81
N SER A 143 -6.00 -28.16 12.76
CA SER A 143 -6.02 -28.77 14.07
C SER A 143 -6.44 -30.21 13.86
N ASN A 144 -5.46 -31.10 13.83
CA ASN A 144 -5.68 -32.54 13.96
C ASN A 144 -5.93 -32.88 15.44
N ALA A 145 -6.88 -32.18 16.07
CA ALA A 145 -7.47 -32.60 17.31
C ALA A 145 -8.69 -33.48 16.99
N VAL A 146 -8.43 -34.59 16.29
CA VAL A 146 -9.15 -35.82 16.58
C VAL A 146 -8.60 -36.29 17.92
N ILE A 147 -9.13 -35.76 19.02
CA ILE A 147 -9.06 -36.48 20.28
C ILE A 147 -10.28 -37.39 20.27
N ARG A 148 -10.02 -38.66 19.95
CA ARG A 148 -10.92 -39.74 20.37
C ARG A 148 -10.84 -39.84 21.88
N SER A 149 -11.99 -39.72 22.53
CA SER A 149 -12.29 -40.37 23.80
C SER A 149 -13.79 -40.65 23.80
#